data_AF-T1HV79-F1
#
_entry.id   AF-T1HV79-F1
#
_cell.length_a   1.000
_cell.length_b   1.000
_cell.length_c   1.000
_cell.angle_alpha   90.00
_cell.angle_beta   90.00
_cell.angle_gamma   90.00
#
_symmetry.space_group_name_H-M   'P 1'
#
loop_
_entity.id
_entity.type
_entity.pdbx_description
1 polymer ?
#
loop_
_entity_poly.entity_id
_entity_poly.type
_entity_poly.pdbx_seq_one_letter_code
_entity_poly.pdbx_strand_id
1 'polypeptide(L)'
;MIKVMTNFLHYIYFPWVNYSRSGRNVQKLSAYLWKLSCEILKARIETRKVLGEETDGQPTCYSDVLIQNAKDYKLSWEETGKFATDFLVAGFDTSAVTISYIILMLAMYPEHQEAVYQEQVDILGEDPKVAPTWEQLSNMVYLTRVVKEVMRLYCPPGIVRHVRNDLDL
;
A
#
# COMPACT_ATOMS: atom_id res chain seq x y z
N MET A 1 2.96 -15.84 1.89
CA MET A 1 2.13 -14.61 1.83
C MET A 1 1.27 -14.55 0.57
N ILE A 2 1.80 -14.85 -0.64
CA ILE A 2 1.00 -14.98 -1.88
C ILE A 2 -0.16 -15.97 -1.75
N LYS A 3 0.09 -17.17 -1.19
CA LYS A 3 -0.99 -18.13 -0.88
C LYS A 3 -2.03 -17.55 0.07
N VAL A 4 -1.68 -16.59 0.93
CA VAL A 4 -2.61 -15.98 1.87
C VAL A 4 -3.48 -14.95 1.19
N MET A 5 -2.99 -14.18 0.20
CA MET A 5 -3.79 -13.16 -0.48
C MET A 5 -4.67 -13.72 -1.61
N THR A 6 -4.14 -14.69 -2.39
CA THR A 6 -4.99 -15.49 -3.30
C THR A 6 -6.03 -16.27 -2.50
N ASN A 7 -5.67 -16.84 -1.35
CA ASN A 7 -6.64 -17.44 -0.44
C ASN A 7 -7.53 -16.42 0.30
N PHE A 8 -7.10 -15.17 0.52
CA PHE A 8 -7.92 -14.15 1.19
C PHE A 8 -9.14 -13.84 0.32
N LEU A 9 -8.93 -13.68 -0.98
CA LEU A 9 -10.03 -13.60 -1.94
C LEU A 9 -10.78 -14.94 -2.09
N HIS A 10 -10.12 -16.09 -2.01
CA HIS A 10 -10.76 -17.42 -2.09
C HIS A 10 -11.56 -17.83 -0.84
N TYR A 11 -11.25 -17.29 0.34
CA TYR A 11 -11.92 -17.59 1.61
C TYR A 11 -12.98 -16.54 1.96
N ILE A 12 -12.82 -15.29 1.53
CA ILE A 12 -13.87 -14.27 1.67
C ILE A 12 -14.95 -14.46 0.60
N TYR A 13 -14.56 -14.86 -0.61
CA TYR A 13 -15.51 -15.25 -1.64
C TYR A 13 -15.58 -16.75 -1.74
N PHE A 14 -16.74 -17.29 -1.38
CA PHE A 14 -17.09 -18.67 -1.59
C PHE A 14 -16.59 -19.22 -2.94
N PRO A 15 -16.07 -20.47 -3.02
CA PRO A 15 -15.43 -21.00 -4.23
C PRO A 15 -16.25 -20.86 -5.52
N TRP A 16 -17.59 -20.86 -5.44
CA TRP A 16 -18.48 -20.65 -6.59
C TRP A 16 -18.40 -19.24 -7.19
N VAL A 17 -17.96 -18.23 -6.44
CA VAL A 17 -17.81 -16.86 -6.92
C VAL A 17 -16.73 -16.78 -8.00
N ASN A 18 -15.68 -17.60 -7.92
CA ASN A 18 -14.69 -17.71 -9.00
C ASN A 18 -15.30 -18.18 -10.32
N TYR A 19 -16.36 -18.99 -10.26
CA TYR A 19 -17.12 -19.46 -11.42
C TYR A 19 -18.24 -18.48 -11.83
N SER A 20 -18.49 -17.41 -11.08
CA SER A 20 -19.40 -16.34 -11.47
C SER A 20 -18.79 -15.46 -12.56
N ARG A 21 -19.63 -14.69 -13.27
CA ARG A 21 -19.16 -13.70 -14.25
C ARG A 21 -18.21 -12.68 -13.59
N SER A 22 -18.52 -12.26 -12.37
CA SER A 22 -17.70 -11.32 -11.59
C SER A 22 -16.36 -11.92 -11.21
N GLY A 23 -16.31 -13.17 -10.74
CA GLY A 23 -15.05 -13.84 -10.39
C GLY A 23 -14.14 -14.04 -11.60
N ARG A 24 -14.69 -14.43 -12.76
CA ARG A 24 -13.91 -14.49 -14.01
C ARG A 24 -13.34 -13.13 -14.42
N ASN A 25 -14.09 -12.04 -14.20
CA ASN A 25 -13.60 -10.69 -14.49
C ASN A 25 -12.46 -10.28 -13.54
N VAL A 26 -12.58 -10.60 -12.25
CA VAL A 26 -11.51 -10.38 -11.27
C VAL A 26 -10.24 -11.14 -11.65
N GLN A 27 -10.35 -12.42 -12.04
CA GLN A 27 -9.19 -13.19 -12.49
C GLN A 27 -8.49 -12.57 -13.72
N LYS A 28 -9.27 -12.09 -14.69
CA LYS A 28 -8.72 -11.39 -15.87
C LYS A 28 -8.00 -10.10 -15.46
N LEU A 29 -8.59 -9.33 -14.55
CA LEU A 29 -7.99 -8.10 -14.03
C LEU A 29 -6.70 -8.39 -13.25
N SER A 30 -6.69 -9.41 -12.39
CA SER A 30 -5.49 -9.84 -11.67
C SER A 30 -4.37 -10.23 -12.63
N ALA A 31 -4.68 -10.99 -13.68
CA ALA A 31 -3.69 -11.35 -14.70
C ALA A 31 -3.11 -10.11 -15.42
N TYR A 32 -3.95 -9.11 -15.71
CA TYR A 32 -3.51 -7.85 -16.28
C TYR A 32 -2.59 -7.07 -15.33
N LEU A 33 -2.95 -6.97 -14.04
CA LEU A 33 -2.14 -6.28 -13.02
C LEU A 33 -0.79 -6.95 -12.80
N TRP A 34 -0.74 -8.29 -12.77
CA TRP A 34 0.52 -9.03 -12.65
C TRP A 34 1.42 -8.80 -13.87
N LYS A 35 0.83 -8.81 -15.08
CA LYS A 35 1.56 -8.52 -16.31
C LYS A 35 2.14 -7.11 -16.30
N LEU A 36 1.32 -6.11 -15.96
CA LEU A 36 1.77 -4.72 -15.83
C LEU A 36 2.90 -4.58 -14.80
N SER A 37 2.77 -5.25 -13.65
CA SER A 37 3.79 -5.22 -12.59
C SER A 37 5.11 -5.82 -13.06
N CYS A 38 5.07 -6.94 -13.80
CA CYS A 38 6.25 -7.51 -14.44
C CYS A 38 6.89 -6.55 -15.43
N GLU A 39 6.10 -5.84 -16.24
CA GLU A 39 6.60 -4.85 -17.21
C GLU A 39 7.29 -3.67 -16.49
N ILE A 40 6.70 -3.17 -15.40
CA ILE A 40 7.30 -2.11 -14.57
C ILE A 40 8.66 -2.57 -14.00
N LEU A 41 8.74 -3.79 -13.46
CA LEU A 41 10.00 -4.31 -12.90
C LEU A 41 11.07 -4.49 -13.98
N LYS A 42 10.70 -4.94 -15.19
CA LYS A 42 11.63 -5.04 -16.32
C LYS A 42 12.13 -3.66 -16.76
N ALA A 43 11.23 -2.70 -16.90
CA ALA A 43 11.58 -1.32 -17.22
C ALA A 43 12.52 -0.72 -16.17
N ARG A 44 12.34 -1.05 -14.89
CA ARG A 44 13.25 -0.65 -13.81
C ARG A 44 14.66 -1.22 -14.00
N ILE A 45 14.78 -2.50 -14.34
CA ILE A 45 16.08 -3.15 -14.59
C ILE A 45 16.78 -2.52 -15.80
N GLU A 46 16.05 -2.29 -16.89
CA GLU A 46 16.59 -1.63 -18.07
C GLU A 46 17.08 -0.22 -17.78
N THR A 47 16.29 0.55 -17.02
CA THR A 47 16.67 1.91 -16.58
C THR A 47 17.99 1.88 -15.78
N ARG A 48 18.15 0.95 -14.84
CA ARG A 48 19.40 0.83 -14.06
C ARG A 48 20.60 0.48 -14.93
N LYS A 49 20.43 -0.41 -15.92
CA LYS A 49 21.49 -0.73 -16.89
C LYS A 49 21.93 0.50 -17.68
N VAL A 50 20.98 1.34 -18.13
CA VAL A 50 21.28 2.58 -18.85
C VAL A 50 22.04 3.58 -17.96
N LEU A 51 21.70 3.66 -16.68
CA LEU A 51 22.39 4.50 -15.70
C LEU A 51 23.76 3.96 -15.27
N GLY A 52 24.13 2.75 -15.70
CA GLY A 52 25.36 2.09 -15.26
C GLY A 52 25.33 1.62 -13.81
N GLU A 53 24.15 1.56 -13.20
CA GLU A 53 23.97 1.10 -11.82
C GLU A 53 23.90 -0.43 -11.77
N GLU A 54 24.69 -1.03 -10.87
CA GLU A 54 24.57 -2.47 -10.61
C GLU A 54 23.19 -2.81 -10.03
N THR A 55 22.65 -3.94 -10.48
CA THR A 55 21.35 -4.44 -10.01
C THR A 55 21.42 -4.97 -8.58
N ASP A 56 22.61 -5.41 -8.16
CA ASP A 56 22.89 -5.97 -6.83
C ASP A 56 23.56 -4.94 -5.89
N GLY A 57 23.63 -3.68 -6.32
CA GLY A 57 24.07 -2.57 -5.48
C GLY A 57 23.05 -2.22 -4.39
N GLN A 58 23.31 -1.13 -3.67
CA GLN A 58 22.38 -0.66 -2.64
C GLN A 58 21.00 -0.39 -3.27
N PRO A 59 19.92 -1.02 -2.74
CA PRO A 59 18.58 -0.80 -3.27
C PRO A 59 18.14 0.65 -2.99
N THR A 60 17.62 1.35 -4.00
CA THR A 60 17.17 2.75 -3.85
C THR A 60 15.66 2.84 -3.66
N CYS A 61 14.91 1.84 -4.13
CA CYS A 61 13.49 1.72 -3.89
C CYS A 61 13.04 0.28 -3.66
N TYR A 62 11.78 0.12 -3.25
CA TYR A 62 11.20 -1.19 -2.95
C TYR A 62 11.26 -2.19 -4.12
N SER A 63 11.16 -1.73 -5.37
CA SER A 63 11.28 -2.63 -6.52
C SER A 63 12.66 -3.27 -6.63
N ASP A 64 13.72 -2.58 -6.20
CA ASP A 64 15.08 -3.12 -6.23
C ASP A 64 15.23 -4.22 -5.17
N VAL A 65 14.65 -3.98 -3.97
CA VAL A 65 14.56 -4.99 -2.90
C VAL A 65 13.80 -6.23 -3.37
N LEU A 66 12.68 -6.04 -4.10
CA LEU A 66 11.92 -7.15 -4.68
C LEU A 66 12.72 -7.93 -5.71
N ILE A 67 13.46 -7.25 -6.59
CA ILE A 67 14.29 -7.89 -7.62
C ILE A 67 15.44 -8.70 -7.00
N GLN A 68 16.12 -8.13 -6.00
CA GLN A 68 17.20 -8.81 -5.29
C GLN A 68 16.68 -10.05 -4.55
N ASN A 69 15.62 -9.90 -3.75
CA ASN A 69 14.99 -11.02 -3.06
C ASN A 69 14.46 -12.09 -4.04
N ALA A 70 13.96 -11.69 -5.21
CA ALA A 70 13.52 -12.66 -6.22
C ALA A 70 14.66 -13.55 -6.71
N LYS A 71 15.90 -13.03 -6.81
CA LYS A 71 17.08 -13.84 -7.11
C LYS A 71 17.41 -14.79 -5.96
N ASP A 72 17.46 -14.28 -4.73
CA ASP A 72 17.85 -15.05 -3.55
C ASP A 72 16.91 -16.22 -3.27
N TYR A 73 15.60 -15.97 -3.36
CA TYR A 73 14.55 -16.98 -3.17
C TYR A 73 14.21 -17.76 -4.45
N LYS A 74 14.91 -17.50 -5.57
CA LYS A 74 14.69 -18.15 -6.88
C LYS A 74 13.23 -18.09 -7.34
N LEU A 75 12.59 -16.93 -7.16
CA LEU A 75 11.20 -16.71 -7.55
C LEU A 75 11.06 -16.65 -9.07
N SER A 76 9.94 -17.18 -9.58
CA SER A 76 9.56 -16.97 -10.98
C SER A 76 9.16 -15.51 -11.21
N TRP A 77 9.28 -15.03 -12.45
CA TRP A 77 8.82 -13.69 -12.82
C TRP A 77 7.33 -13.48 -12.54
N GLU A 78 6.52 -14.52 -12.66
CA GLU A 78 5.09 -14.46 -12.33
C GLU A 78 4.88 -14.23 -10.82
N GLU A 79 5.64 -14.91 -9.96
CA GLU A 79 5.57 -14.73 -8.50
C GLU A 79 6.09 -13.36 -8.08
N THR A 80 7.18 -12.88 -8.67
CA THR A 80 7.70 -11.53 -8.43
C THR A 80 6.69 -10.46 -8.84
N GLY A 81 6.04 -10.63 -10.00
CA GLY A 81 4.97 -9.76 -10.46
C GLY A 81 3.77 -9.73 -9.51
N LYS A 82 3.39 -10.89 -8.94
CA LYS A 82 2.35 -10.98 -7.90
C LYS A 82 2.73 -10.15 -6.66
N PHE A 83 3.93 -10.34 -6.12
CA PHE A 83 4.39 -9.55 -4.96
C PHE A 83 4.40 -8.04 -5.22
N ALA A 84 4.83 -7.62 -6.41
CA ALA A 84 4.79 -6.21 -6.79
C ALA A 84 3.35 -5.68 -6.91
N THR A 85 2.44 -6.45 -7.49
CA THR A 85 1.01 -6.09 -7.54
C THR A 85 0.40 -5.97 -6.15
N ASP A 86 0.70 -6.92 -5.25
CA ASP A 86 0.17 -6.93 -3.89
C ASP A 86 0.52 -5.62 -3.17
N PHE A 87 1.78 -5.16 -3.30
CA PHE A 87 2.23 -3.89 -2.73
C PHE A 87 1.49 -2.68 -3.32
N LEU A 88 1.37 -2.62 -4.65
CA LEU A 88 0.71 -1.50 -5.34
C LEU A 88 -0.77 -1.40 -4.95
N VAL A 89 -1.49 -2.52 -4.93
CA VAL A 89 -2.92 -2.55 -4.61
C VAL A 89 -3.14 -2.21 -3.14
N ALA A 90 -2.36 -2.80 -2.23
CA ALA A 90 -2.52 -2.58 -0.80
C ALA A 90 -2.28 -1.11 -0.41
N GLY A 91 -1.24 -0.49 -0.97
CA GLY A 91 -0.88 0.90 -0.66
C GLY A 91 -1.78 1.93 -1.33
N PHE A 92 -2.41 1.60 -2.47
CA PHE A 92 -3.22 2.54 -3.23
C PHE A 92 -4.62 2.73 -2.65
N ASP A 93 -5.42 1.67 -2.60
CA ASP A 93 -6.86 1.78 -2.32
C ASP A 93 -7.11 2.18 -0.85
N THR A 94 -6.46 1.51 0.09
CA THR A 94 -6.66 1.76 1.52
C THR A 94 -6.23 3.16 1.95
N SER A 95 -5.09 3.64 1.44
CA SER A 95 -4.59 4.99 1.73
C SER A 95 -5.46 6.06 1.09
N ALA A 96 -5.87 5.87 -0.18
CA ALA A 96 -6.74 6.84 -0.88
C ALA A 96 -8.08 7.01 -0.16
N VAL A 97 -8.70 5.92 0.28
CA VAL A 97 -9.95 5.96 1.06
C VAL A 97 -9.74 6.65 2.40
N THR A 98 -8.67 6.31 3.13
CA THR A 98 -8.37 6.92 4.43
C THR A 98 -8.15 8.43 4.30
N ILE A 99 -7.35 8.86 3.32
CA ILE A 99 -7.09 10.28 3.05
C ILE A 99 -8.37 11.02 2.66
N SER A 100 -9.24 10.38 1.87
CA SER A 100 -10.53 10.97 1.49
C SER A 100 -11.40 11.26 2.71
N TYR A 101 -11.46 10.33 3.68
CA TYR A 101 -12.16 10.57 4.94
C TYR A 101 -11.49 11.63 5.81
N ILE A 102 -10.15 11.70 5.83
CA ILE A 102 -9.42 12.74 6.58
C ILE A 102 -9.81 14.13 6.05
N ILE A 103 -9.75 14.31 4.73
CA ILE A 103 -10.11 15.58 4.08
C ILE A 103 -11.57 15.93 4.36
N LEU A 104 -12.48 14.96 4.25
CA LEU A 104 -13.90 15.17 4.54
C LEU A 104 -14.12 15.60 6.00
N MET A 105 -13.49 14.93 6.96
CA MET A 105 -13.63 15.27 8.38
C MET A 105 -13.05 16.65 8.68
N LEU A 106 -11.88 17.00 8.15
CA LEU A 106 -11.33 18.34 8.32
C LEU A 106 -12.24 19.42 7.73
N ALA A 107 -12.86 19.17 6.58
CA ALA A 107 -13.82 20.09 5.97
C ALA A 107 -15.13 20.23 6.79
N MET A 108 -15.53 19.19 7.52
CA MET A 108 -16.73 19.21 8.37
C MET A 108 -16.50 19.82 9.76
N TYR A 109 -15.25 19.84 10.24
CA TYR A 109 -14.86 20.36 11.56
C TYR A 109 -13.75 21.42 11.42
N PRO A 110 -14.10 22.66 11.04
CA PRO A 110 -13.13 23.72 10.77
C PRO A 110 -12.21 24.05 11.96
N GLU A 111 -12.67 23.86 13.18
CA GLU A 111 -11.88 24.02 14.41
C GLU A 111 -10.67 23.08 14.44
N HIS A 112 -10.82 21.86 13.93
CA HIS A 112 -9.74 20.88 13.85
C HIS A 112 -8.85 21.13 12.63
N GLN A 113 -9.42 21.63 11.53
CA GLN A 113 -8.65 22.09 10.37
C GLN A 113 -7.72 23.24 10.74
N GLU A 114 -8.22 24.24 11.47
CA GLU A 114 -7.42 25.37 11.93
C GLU A 114 -6.31 24.93 12.88
N ALA A 115 -6.62 24.05 13.83
CA ALA A 115 -5.61 23.51 14.74
C ALA A 115 -4.50 22.72 14.01
N VAL A 116 -4.85 21.92 12.99
CA VAL A 116 -3.86 21.24 12.15
C VAL A 116 -3.03 22.25 11.36
N TYR A 117 -3.66 23.28 10.80
CA TYR A 117 -2.97 24.32 10.03
C TYR A 117 -1.95 25.07 10.89
N GLN A 118 -2.35 25.53 12.08
CA GLN A 118 -1.44 26.20 13.01
C GLN A 118 -0.28 25.29 13.42
N GLU A 119 -0.53 24.00 13.68
CA GLU A 119 0.57 23.04 13.93
C GLU A 119 1.55 22.97 12.74
N GLN A 120 1.07 23.01 11.49
CA GLN A 120 1.96 23.02 10.33
C GLN A 120 2.79 24.30 10.23
N VAL A 121 2.16 25.46 10.49
CA VAL A 121 2.84 26.77 10.48
C VAL A 121 3.90 26.85 11.57
N ASP A 122 3.62 26.35 12.77
CA ASP A 122 4.56 26.33 13.89
C ASP A 122 5.80 25.46 13.59
N ILE A 123 5.63 24.36 12.86
CA ILE A 123 6.71 23.38 12.57
C ILE A 123 7.49 23.73 11.30
N LEU A 124 6.80 24.20 10.26
CA LEU A 124 7.35 24.37 8.90
C LEU A 124 7.52 25.84 8.50
N GLY A 125 6.87 26.76 9.22
CA GLY A 125 6.74 28.16 8.84
C GLY A 125 5.57 28.43 7.88
N GLU A 126 5.48 29.67 7.41
CA GLU A 126 4.34 30.13 6.58
C GLU A 126 4.46 29.77 5.09
N ASP A 127 5.63 29.30 4.61
CA ASP A 127 5.80 28.96 3.20
C ASP A 127 5.22 27.57 2.89
N PRO A 128 4.10 27.47 2.12
CA PRO A 128 3.46 26.19 1.82
C PRO A 128 4.30 25.30 0.90
N LYS A 129 5.41 25.79 0.33
CA LYS A 129 6.30 25.00 -0.54
C LYS A 129 7.37 24.23 0.25
N VAL A 130 7.53 24.51 1.54
CA VAL A 130 8.51 23.83 2.38
C VAL A 130 8.04 22.41 2.65
N ALA A 131 8.82 21.44 2.17
CA ALA A 131 8.59 20.02 2.47
C ALA A 131 9.12 19.69 3.88
N PRO A 132 8.37 18.93 4.69
CA PRO A 132 8.81 18.55 6.02
C PRO A 132 9.98 17.56 5.97
N THR A 133 10.91 17.70 6.91
CA THR A 133 11.93 16.68 7.19
C THR A 133 11.34 15.52 8.01
N TRP A 134 12.04 14.38 8.06
CA TRP A 134 11.62 13.23 8.88
C TRP A 134 11.47 13.56 10.37
N GLU A 135 12.34 14.41 10.90
CA GLU A 135 12.26 14.86 12.29
C GLU A 135 11.04 15.75 12.51
N GLN A 136 10.75 16.68 11.59
CA GLN A 136 9.57 17.54 11.67
C GLN A 136 8.26 16.75 11.55
N LEU A 137 8.19 15.72 10.70
CA LEU A 137 7.02 14.84 10.61
C LEU A 137 6.68 14.19 11.96
N SER A 138 7.71 13.83 12.75
CA SER A 138 7.51 13.24 14.08
C SER A 138 6.90 14.22 15.10
N ASN A 139 7.01 15.52 14.85
CA ASN A 139 6.46 16.58 15.70
C ASN A 139 5.00 16.94 15.35
N MET A 140 4.43 16.42 14.27
CA MET A 140 3.03 16.65 13.85
C MET A 140 2.03 15.82 14.69
N VAL A 141 2.02 16.08 15.99
CA VAL A 141 1.32 15.27 16.99
C VAL A 141 -0.20 15.40 16.85
N TYR A 142 -0.71 16.59 16.59
CA TYR A 142 -2.14 16.87 16.44
C TYR A 142 -2.68 16.27 15.14
N LEU A 143 -2.00 16.46 14.01
CA LEU A 143 -2.33 15.78 12.76
C LEU A 143 -2.35 14.26 12.94
N THR A 144 -1.38 13.71 13.67
CA THR A 144 -1.35 12.26 14.00
C THR A 144 -2.59 11.84 14.79
N ARG A 145 -3.10 12.66 15.71
CA ARG A 145 -4.35 12.38 16.44
C ARG A 145 -5.56 12.41 15.50
N VAL A 146 -5.63 13.38 14.58
CA VAL A 146 -6.70 13.46 13.58
C VAL A 146 -6.70 12.20 12.71
N VAL A 147 -5.55 11.81 12.16
CA VAL A 147 -5.42 10.59 11.35
C VAL A 147 -5.93 9.37 12.12
N LYS A 148 -5.49 9.21 13.38
CA LYS A 148 -5.92 8.10 14.24
C LYS A 148 -7.42 8.11 14.52
N GLU A 149 -8.01 9.29 14.76
CA GLU A 149 -9.44 9.40 15.03
C GLU A 149 -10.28 9.10 13.79
N VAL A 150 -9.84 9.55 12.62
CA VAL A 150 -10.49 9.18 11.36
C VAL A 150 -10.39 7.68 11.10
N MET A 151 -9.24 7.06 11.35
CA MET A 151 -9.12 5.59 11.25
C MET A 151 -9.97 4.85 12.29
N ARG A 152 -10.22 5.44 13.47
CA ARG A 152 -11.13 4.88 14.49
C ARG A 152 -12.58 4.90 14.02
N LEU A 153 -13.00 5.98 13.34
CA LEU A 153 -14.36 6.16 12.82
C LEU A 153 -14.61 5.42 11.50
N TYR A 154 -13.64 5.46 10.59
CA TYR A 154 -13.71 4.96 9.22
C TYR A 154 -12.58 3.96 8.96
N CYS A 155 -12.52 2.92 9.78
CA CYS A 155 -11.50 1.89 9.66
C CYS A 155 -11.60 1.17 8.30
N PRO A 156 -10.49 1.04 7.55
CA PRO A 156 -10.41 0.11 6.42
C PRO A 156 -10.83 -1.31 6.84
N PRO A 157 -11.18 -2.20 5.89
CA PRO A 157 -11.90 -3.45 6.18
C PRO A 157 -11.27 -4.30 7.29
N GLY A 158 -12.14 -4.93 8.08
CA GLY A 158 -11.78 -5.65 9.30
C GLY A 158 -10.75 -6.77 9.13
N ILE A 159 -10.12 -7.12 10.25
CA ILE A 159 -9.07 -8.13 10.30
C ILE A 159 -9.69 -9.53 10.27
N VAL A 160 -9.56 -10.24 9.16
CA VAL A 160 -9.98 -11.65 9.03
C VAL A 160 -8.84 -12.58 9.47
N ARG A 161 -9.20 -13.65 10.17
CA ARG A 161 -8.28 -14.72 10.60
C ARG A 161 -8.88 -16.08 10.29
N HIS A 162 -8.04 -17.02 9.88
CA HIS A 162 -8.40 -18.42 9.71
C HIS A 162 -7.81 -19.22 10.87
N VAL A 163 -8.67 -19.78 11.72
CA VAL A 163 -8.28 -20.65 12.83
C VAL A 163 -7.72 -21.95 12.26
N ARG A 164 -6.47 -22.30 12.62
CA ARG A 164 -5.80 -23.50 12.07
C ARG A 164 -5.97 -24.75 12.93
N ASN A 165 -6.14 -24.56 14.23
CA ASN A 165 -6.31 -25.60 15.23
C ASN A 165 -7.41 -25.15 16.19
N ASP A 166 -8.04 -26.10 16.87
CA ASP A 166 -9.07 -25.80 17.87
C ASP A 166 -8.54 -24.81 18.93
N LEU A 167 -9.41 -23.90 19.33
CA LEU A 167 -9.12 -22.90 20.35
C LEU A 167 -9.68 -23.40 21.69
N ASP A 168 -8.83 -23.47 22.70
CA ASP A 168 -9.27 -23.60 24.08
C ASP A 168 -9.78 -22.21 24.52
N LEU A 169 -11.11 -22.03 24.51
CA LEU A 169 -11.80 -20.79 24.87
C LEU A 169 -12.34 -20.85 26.31
#